data_AF-A0A9N9EBI5-F1
#
_entry.id   AF-A0A9N9EBI5-F1
#
_cell.length_a   1.000
_cell.length_b   1.000
_cell.length_c   1.000
_cell.angle_alpha   90.00
_cell.angle_beta   90.00
_cell.angle_gamma   90.00
#
_symmetry.space_group_name_H-M   'P 1'
#
loop_
_entity.id
_entity.type
_entity.pdbx_description
1 polymer ?
#
loop_
_entity_poly.entity_id
_entity_poly.type
_entity_poly.pdbx_seq_one_letter_code
_entity_poly.pdbx_strand_id
1 'polypeptide(L)'
;MSNWFKVAIEQKYITSFEYDSFQNWEEIGRGGSGTIYGAYSRDIEKTIALKSLYCDDNISLNGFIKEIKNITRVAHHDNIVRFFGITQGITLQVINGKRETPVNGTPIDFMNIYCDAWNGDPTLRPSIAEIRDKLNYIQM
;
A
#
# COMPACT_ATOMS: atom_id res chain seq x y z
N MET A 1 -0.98 2.38 -10.36
CA MET A 1 0.44 2.79 -10.25
C MET A 1 0.97 3.11 -11.63
N SER A 2 1.63 4.26 -11.83
CA SER A 2 2.11 4.65 -13.17
C SER A 2 3.14 3.65 -13.70
N ASN A 3 3.25 3.57 -15.03
CA ASN A 3 4.19 2.66 -15.70
C ASN A 3 5.64 2.86 -15.22
N TRP A 4 5.99 4.10 -14.86
CA TRP A 4 7.32 4.43 -14.39
C TRP A 4 7.70 3.73 -13.08
N PHE A 5 6.81 3.69 -12.09
CA PHE A 5 7.10 3.03 -10.81
C PHE A 5 7.27 1.52 -10.96
N LYS A 6 6.44 0.89 -11.80
CA LYS A 6 6.57 -0.54 -12.10
C LYS A 6 7.95 -0.86 -12.66
N VAL A 7 8.34 -0.14 -13.72
CA VAL A 7 9.67 -0.31 -14.36
C VAL A 7 10.80 0.02 -13.38
N ALA A 8 10.67 1.06 -12.55
CA ALA A 8 11.70 1.43 -11.58
C ALA A 8 11.90 0.38 -10.49
N ILE A 9 10.83 -0.28 -10.04
CA ILE A 9 10.89 -1.38 -9.07
C ILE A 9 11.46 -2.63 -9.73
N GLU A 10 10.96 -3.02 -10.92
CA GLU A 10 11.42 -4.21 -11.67
C GLU A 10 12.92 -4.13 -12.02
N GLN A 11 13.40 -2.95 -12.41
CA GLN A 11 14.82 -2.70 -12.71
C GLN A 11 15.66 -2.40 -11.47
N LYS A 12 15.09 -2.49 -10.25
CA LYS A 12 15.77 -2.27 -8.97
C LYS A 12 16.40 -0.88 -8.81
N TYR A 13 15.86 0.14 -9.48
CA TYR A 13 16.25 1.54 -9.23
C TYR A 13 15.69 2.05 -7.91
N ILE A 14 14.56 1.51 -7.46
CA ILE A 14 13.90 1.88 -6.22
C ILE A 14 13.43 0.61 -5.52
N THR A 15 13.68 0.54 -4.22
CA THR A 15 13.11 -0.51 -3.36
C THR A 15 11.65 -0.18 -3.04
N SER A 16 10.76 -1.16 -3.20
CA SER A 16 9.38 -1.08 -2.73
C SER A 16 9.24 -1.84 -1.40
N PHE A 17 8.54 -1.25 -0.45
CA PHE A 17 8.21 -1.84 0.84
C PHE A 17 6.71 -2.11 0.93
N GLU A 18 6.35 -3.20 1.61
CA GLU A 18 4.96 -3.46 1.96
C GLU A 18 4.50 -2.47 3.01
N TYR A 19 3.39 -1.78 2.76
CA TYR A 19 2.87 -0.75 3.67
C TYR A 19 2.60 -1.29 5.08
N ASP A 20 2.13 -2.52 5.17
CA ASP A 20 1.80 -3.16 6.45
C ASP A 20 3.03 -3.74 7.17
N SER A 21 4.25 -3.63 6.61
CA SER A 21 5.48 -4.08 7.27
C SER A 21 5.96 -3.10 8.35
N PHE A 22 5.52 -1.83 8.27
CA PHE A 22 5.87 -0.76 9.20
C PHE A 22 5.05 -0.82 10.49
N GLN A 23 5.70 -0.56 11.62
CA GLN A 23 5.14 -0.67 12.97
C GLN A 23 5.33 0.63 13.75
N ASN A 24 4.58 0.78 14.85
CA ASN A 24 4.73 1.91 15.79
C ASN A 24 4.65 3.28 15.09
N TRP A 25 3.59 3.49 14.31
CA TRP A 25 3.38 4.73 13.57
C TRP A 25 3.09 5.89 14.52
N GLU A 26 3.84 6.98 14.38
CA GLU A 26 3.65 8.22 15.12
C GLU A 26 3.70 9.40 14.14
N GLU A 27 2.71 10.28 14.15
CA GLU A 27 2.80 11.53 13.38
C GLU A 27 3.84 12.45 14.02
N ILE A 28 4.92 12.75 13.29
CA ILE A 28 6.01 13.60 13.79
C ILE A 28 6.01 15.00 13.13
N GLY A 29 5.15 15.23 12.15
CA GLY A 29 4.97 16.55 11.56
C GLY A 29 3.98 16.56 10.39
N ARG A 30 3.39 17.73 10.14
CA ARG A 30 2.42 17.95 9.06
C ARG A 30 2.60 19.33 8.46
N GLY A 31 2.52 19.43 7.13
CA GLY A 31 2.61 20.70 6.41
C GLY A 31 2.02 20.62 5.00
N GLY A 32 2.26 21.67 4.20
CA GLY A 32 1.71 21.75 2.83
C GLY A 32 2.20 20.66 1.87
N SER A 33 3.30 19.99 2.20
CA SER A 33 3.85 18.87 1.43
C SER A 33 3.47 17.49 1.99
N GLY A 34 2.44 17.42 2.83
CA GLY A 34 1.92 16.16 3.39
C GLY A 34 2.25 15.96 4.87
N THR A 35 2.08 14.71 5.32
CA THR A 35 2.27 14.30 6.71
C THR A 35 3.50 13.40 6.81
N ILE A 36 4.29 13.59 7.86
CA ILE A 36 5.48 12.78 8.15
C ILE A 36 5.16 11.91 9.36
N TYR A 37 5.32 10.61 9.19
CA TYR A 37 5.19 9.62 10.25
C TYR A 37 6.56 9.04 10.60
N GLY A 38 6.88 8.93 11.88
CA GLY A 38 7.90 8.00 12.35
C GLY A 38 7.32 6.59 12.36
N ALA A 39 8.07 5.60 11.89
CA ALA A 39 7.66 4.20 11.99
C ALA A 39 8.88 3.28 12.02
N TYR A 40 8.77 2.15 12.70
CA TYR A 40 9.77 1.09 12.67
C TYR A 40 9.57 0.19 11.45
N SER A 41 10.62 0.02 10.64
CA SER A 41 10.63 -0.96 9.55
C SER A 41 11.36 -2.22 9.99
N ARG A 42 10.68 -3.37 9.91
CA ARG A 42 11.30 -4.69 10.17
C ARG A 42 12.29 -5.08 9.08
N ASP A 43 12.03 -4.70 7.83
CA ASP A 43 12.85 -5.09 6.68
C ASP A 43 14.28 -4.53 6.71
N ILE A 44 14.47 -3.39 7.38
CA ILE A 44 15.79 -2.74 7.54
C ILE A 44 16.18 -2.52 9.00
N GLU A 45 15.38 -3.03 9.95
CA GLU A 45 15.59 -2.95 11.40
C GLU A 45 15.86 -1.53 11.92
N LYS A 46 15.10 -0.54 11.42
CA LYS A 46 15.30 0.88 11.75
C LYS A 46 13.99 1.65 11.87
N THR A 47 13.98 2.63 12.76
CA THR A 47 12.99 3.71 12.74
C THR A 47 13.30 4.66 11.59
N ILE A 48 12.29 4.91 10.76
CA ILE A 48 12.37 5.76 9.57
C ILE A 48 11.29 6.83 9.60
N ALA A 49 11.48 7.86 8.76
CA ALA A 49 10.45 8.83 8.45
C ALA A 49 9.72 8.44 7.15
N LEU A 50 8.41 8.30 7.23
CA LEU A 50 7.49 8.06 6.13
C LEU A 50 6.76 9.36 5.80
N LYS A 51 7.11 9.98 4.67
CA LYS A 51 6.41 11.17 4.17
C LYS A 51 5.26 10.74 3.26
N SER A 52 4.03 10.96 3.70
CA SER A 52 2.86 10.81 2.84
C SER A 52 2.79 11.98 1.86
N LEU A 53 2.47 11.68 0.61
CA LEU A 53 2.21 12.67 -0.42
C LEU A 53 0.79 12.45 -0.92
N TYR A 54 0.00 13.51 -0.90
CA TYR A 54 -1.33 13.50 -1.50
C TYR A 54 -1.16 13.47 -3.02
N CYS A 55 -1.39 12.32 -3.63
CA CYS A 55 -1.33 12.14 -5.07
C CYS A 55 -2.76 11.99 -5.60
N ASP A 56 -3.50 13.08 -5.62
CA ASP A 56 -4.89 13.08 -6.10
C ASP A 56 -4.98 13.31 -7.63
N ASP A 57 -3.89 13.70 -8.27
CA ASP A 57 -3.82 13.94 -9.72
C ASP A 57 -2.47 13.59 -10.38
N ASN A 58 -2.46 13.61 -11.71
CA ASN A 58 -1.26 13.34 -12.53
C ASN A 58 -0.15 14.39 -12.33
N ILE A 59 -0.52 15.62 -11.92
CA ILE A 59 0.43 16.72 -11.66
C ILE A 59 1.26 16.37 -10.42
N SER A 60 0.60 15.93 -9.35
CA SER A 60 1.21 15.51 -8.09
C SER A 60 2.16 14.31 -8.28
N LEU A 61 1.80 13.37 -9.15
CA LEU A 61 2.62 12.22 -9.49
C LEU A 61 3.96 12.60 -10.16
N ASN A 62 3.94 13.54 -11.10
CA ASN A 62 5.15 14.00 -11.78
C ASN A 62 6.09 14.75 -10.84
N GLY A 63 5.52 15.56 -9.93
CA GLY A 63 6.27 16.20 -8.84
C GLY A 63 6.99 15.17 -7.98
N PHE A 64 6.28 14.11 -7.58
CA PHE A 64 6.85 13.03 -6.79
C PHE A 64 7.99 12.29 -7.50
N ILE A 65 7.82 11.93 -8.79
CA ILE A 65 8.88 11.28 -9.58
C ILE A 65 10.11 12.17 -9.68
N LYS A 66 9.93 13.49 -9.81
CA LYS A 66 11.05 14.45 -9.85
C LYS A 66 11.80 14.48 -8.52
N GLU A 67 11.10 14.53 -7.38
CA GLU A 67 11.72 14.51 -6.06
C GLU A 67 12.53 13.23 -5.84
N ILE A 68 11.97 12.06 -6.17
CA ILE A 68 12.68 10.78 -6.07
C ILE A 68 13.95 10.80 -6.90
N LYS A 69 13.88 11.20 -8.18
CA LYS A 69 15.05 11.28 -9.07
C LYS A 69 16.13 12.22 -8.57
N ASN A 70 15.75 13.29 -7.86
CA ASN A 70 16.72 14.20 -7.27
C ASN A 70 17.39 13.57 -6.05
N ILE A 71 16.60 12.99 -5.15
CA ILE A 71 17.11 12.35 -3.94
C ILE A 71 18.02 11.17 -4.28
N THR A 72 17.63 10.29 -5.22
CA THR A 72 18.44 9.13 -5.60
C THR A 72 19.78 9.50 -6.22
N ARG A 73 19.90 10.65 -6.89
CA ARG A 73 21.18 11.14 -7.43
C ARG A 73 22.17 11.58 -6.36
N VAL A 74 21.67 12.05 -5.21
CA VAL A 74 22.50 12.62 -4.14
C VAL A 74 22.58 11.72 -2.90
N ALA A 75 21.85 10.61 -2.87
CA ALA A 75 21.72 9.71 -1.71
C ALA A 75 23.01 8.98 -1.29
N HIS A 76 24.11 9.12 -2.03
CA HIS A 76 25.37 8.42 -1.79
C HIS A 76 26.35 9.19 -0.88
N HIS A 77 25.89 10.23 -0.16
CA HIS A 77 26.73 11.06 0.68
C HIS A 77 26.31 10.98 2.15
N ASP A 78 27.26 10.81 3.08
CA ASP A 78 26.98 10.58 4.51
C ASP A 78 26.20 11.73 5.19
N ASN A 79 26.38 12.95 4.71
CA ASN A 79 25.66 14.13 5.20
C ASN A 79 24.28 14.36 4.54
N ILE A 80 23.79 13.43 3.72
CA ILE A 80 22.48 13.52 3.07
C ILE A 80 21.56 12.46 3.66
N VAL A 81 20.31 12.86 3.95
CA VAL A 81 19.29 11.92 4.44
C VAL A 81 19.13 10.78 3.44
N ARG A 82 19.41 9.56 3.90
CA ARG A 82 19.30 8.36 3.08
C ARG A 82 17.85 8.07 2.71
N PHE A 83 17.61 7.88 1.42
CA PHE A 83 16.36 7.38 0.91
C PHE A 83 16.40 5.85 0.84
N PHE A 84 15.43 5.20 1.48
CA PHE A 84 15.34 3.74 1.52
C PHE A 84 14.46 3.17 0.41
N GLY A 85 13.41 3.87 0.01
CA GLY A 85 12.48 3.40 -1.02
C GLY A 85 11.09 4.01 -0.89
N ILE A 86 10.11 3.35 -1.49
CA ILE A 86 8.72 3.78 -1.51
C ILE A 86 7.79 2.69 -0.96
N THR A 87 6.59 3.08 -0.57
CA THR A 87 5.49 2.16 -0.30
C THR A 87 4.20 2.73 -0.89
N GLN A 88 3.24 1.88 -1.21
CA GLN A 88 1.95 2.29 -1.70
C GLN A 88 0.96 2.34 -0.53
N GLY A 89 0.27 3.47 -0.32
CA GLY A 89 -0.73 3.58 0.73
C GLY A 89 -1.85 2.53 0.60
N ILE A 90 -2.35 2.05 1.73
CA ILE A 90 -3.35 0.96 1.81
C ILE A 90 -4.58 1.20 0.92
N THR A 91 -5.10 2.43 0.88
CA THR A 91 -6.26 2.79 0.04
C THR A 91 -6.03 2.47 -1.43
N LEU A 92 -4.85 2.80 -1.95
CA LEU A 92 -4.50 2.50 -3.34
C LEU A 92 -4.32 0.99 -3.56
N GLN A 93 -3.79 0.24 -2.58
CA GLN A 93 -3.65 -1.21 -2.71
C GLN A 93 -5.04 -1.88 -2.80
N VAL A 94 -5.99 -1.47 -1.96
CA VAL A 94 -7.37 -1.97 -1.95
C VAL A 94 -8.09 -1.64 -3.27
N ILE A 95 -7.94 -0.40 -3.77
CA ILE A 95 -8.49 0.01 -5.08
C ILE A 95 -7.91 -0.84 -6.21
N ASN A 96 -6.62 -1.19 -6.14
CA ASN A 96 -5.97 -2.05 -7.14
C ASN A 96 -6.27 -3.56 -6.92
N GLY A 97 -7.20 -3.91 -6.04
CA GLY A 97 -7.65 -5.29 -5.86
C GLY A 97 -6.81 -6.13 -4.90
N LYS A 98 -5.83 -5.56 -4.19
CA LYS A 98 -5.11 -6.31 -3.14
C LYS A 98 -6.09 -6.66 -2.01
N ARG A 99 -6.02 -7.89 -1.52
CA ARG A 99 -6.82 -8.44 -0.42
C ARG A 99 -5.92 -9.18 0.54
N GLU A 100 -6.39 -9.37 1.77
CA GLU A 100 -5.70 -10.17 2.77
C GLU A 100 -5.58 -11.62 2.29
N THR A 101 -4.51 -12.29 2.70
CA THR A 101 -4.37 -13.74 2.46
C THR A 101 -5.34 -14.47 3.38
N PRO A 102 -6.15 -15.42 2.88
CA PRO A 102 -7.04 -16.16 3.75
C PRO A 102 -6.29 -16.87 4.87
N VAL A 103 -6.86 -16.82 6.08
CA VAL A 103 -6.29 -17.49 7.24
C VAL A 103 -6.38 -19.00 7.04
N ASN A 104 -5.31 -19.72 7.38
CA ASN A 104 -5.29 -21.17 7.25
C ASN A 104 -6.46 -21.80 8.04
N GLY A 105 -7.20 -22.73 7.41
CA GLY A 105 -8.40 -23.34 7.99
C GLY A 105 -9.71 -22.57 7.76
N THR A 106 -9.68 -21.40 7.08
CA THR A 106 -10.92 -20.72 6.68
C THR A 106 -11.71 -21.60 5.69
N PRO A 107 -13.01 -21.85 5.92
CA PRO A 107 -13.84 -22.62 4.98
C PRO A 107 -13.84 -22.00 3.57
N ILE A 108 -13.72 -22.84 2.54
CA ILE A 108 -13.67 -22.39 1.13
C ILE A 108 -14.94 -21.61 0.75
N ASP A 109 -16.11 -22.08 1.20
CA ASP A 109 -17.38 -21.40 0.92
C ASP A 109 -17.44 -20.00 1.53
N PHE A 110 -16.85 -19.83 2.71
CA PHE A 110 -16.73 -18.51 3.32
C PHE A 110 -15.83 -17.60 2.49
N MET A 111 -14.67 -18.10 2.03
CA MET A 111 -13.77 -17.34 1.17
C MET A 111 -14.47 -16.89 -0.13
N ASN A 112 -15.27 -17.76 -0.74
CA ASN A 112 -16.03 -17.43 -1.95
C ASN A 112 -17.06 -16.32 -1.69
N ILE A 113 -17.82 -16.41 -0.60
CA ILE A 113 -18.78 -15.36 -0.22
C ILE A 113 -18.07 -14.03 0.01
N TYR A 114 -16.95 -14.05 0.74
CA TYR A 114 -16.16 -12.86 1.00
C TYR A 114 -15.64 -12.21 -0.29
N CYS A 115 -15.09 -13.02 -1.21
CA CYS A 115 -14.61 -12.57 -2.52
C CYS A 115 -15.74 -11.96 -3.35
N ASP A 116 -16.90 -12.63 -3.43
CA ASP A 116 -18.08 -12.14 -4.15
C ASP A 116 -18.56 -10.79 -3.59
N ALA A 117 -18.64 -10.66 -2.26
CA ALA A 117 -19.07 -9.44 -1.58
C ALA A 117 -18.13 -8.24 -1.85
N TRP A 118 -16.87 -8.52 -2.13
CA TRP A 118 -15.84 -7.51 -2.42
C TRP A 118 -15.51 -7.37 -3.91
N ASN A 119 -16.42 -7.80 -4.80
CA ASN A 119 -16.25 -7.68 -6.25
C ASN A 119 -16.00 -6.23 -6.68
N GLY A 120 -15.05 -6.03 -7.60
CA GLY A 120 -14.72 -4.71 -8.14
C GLY A 120 -15.88 -4.06 -8.89
N ASP A 121 -16.74 -4.87 -9.52
CA ASP A 121 -18.00 -4.43 -10.11
C ASP A 121 -19.12 -4.49 -9.06
N PRO A 122 -19.71 -3.35 -8.64
CA PRO A 122 -20.79 -3.32 -7.67
C PRO A 122 -22.02 -4.12 -8.08
N THR A 123 -22.25 -4.30 -9.39
CA THR A 123 -23.41 -5.04 -9.91
C THR A 123 -23.28 -6.56 -9.77
N LEU A 124 -22.05 -7.05 -9.60
CA LEU A 124 -21.74 -8.47 -9.38
C LEU A 124 -21.70 -8.86 -7.90
N ARG A 125 -21.86 -7.90 -6.99
CA ARG A 125 -21.86 -8.17 -5.55
C ARG A 125 -23.19 -8.81 -5.13
N PRO A 126 -23.16 -9.89 -4.34
CA PRO A 126 -24.37 -10.49 -3.81
C PRO A 126 -25.07 -9.53 -2.84
N SER A 127 -26.38 -9.60 -2.81
CA SER A 127 -27.21 -8.95 -1.81
C SER A 127 -26.97 -9.55 -0.42
N ILE A 128 -27.35 -8.79 0.61
CA ILE A 128 -27.25 -9.27 1.99
C ILE A 128 -28.10 -10.53 2.24
N ALA A 129 -29.21 -10.68 1.51
CA ALA A 129 -30.06 -11.87 1.59
C ALA A 129 -29.33 -13.10 1.04
N GLU A 130 -28.71 -12.99 -0.14
CA GLU A 130 -27.91 -14.08 -0.73
C GLU A 130 -26.71 -14.45 0.13
N ILE A 131 -26.02 -13.46 0.70
CA ILE A 131 -24.92 -13.70 1.65
C ILE A 131 -25.43 -14.51 2.85
N ARG A 132 -26.53 -14.09 3.47
CA ARG A 132 -27.12 -14.78 4.62
C ARG A 132 -27.52 -16.21 4.27
N ASP A 133 -28.14 -16.41 3.11
CA ASP A 133 -28.57 -17.72 2.67
C ASP A 133 -27.35 -18.63 2.43
N LYS A 134 -26.30 -18.14 1.75
CA LYS A 134 -25.04 -18.88 1.57
C LYS A 134 -24.36 -19.23 2.91
N LEU A 135 -24.37 -18.31 3.88
CA LEU A 135 -23.76 -18.53 5.20
C LEU A 135 -24.41 -19.71 5.96
N ASN A 136 -25.71 -19.96 5.79
CA ASN A 136 -26.41 -21.08 6.45
C ASN A 136 -25.92 -22.46 5.97
N TYR A 137 -25.24 -22.54 4.83
CA TYR A 137 -24.76 -23.80 4.25
C TYR A 137 -23.25 -24.03 4.47
N ILE A 138 -22.55 -23.09 5.12
CA ILE A 138 -21.13 -23.27 5.41
C ILE A 138 -20.99 -24.31 6.53
N GLN A 139 -20.34 -25.42 6.22
CA GLN A 139 -19.94 -26.39 7.23
C GLN A 139 -18.66 -25.90 7.93
N MET A 140 -18.71 -25.84 9.26
CA MET A 140 -17.56 -25.56 10.12
C MET A 140 -16.79 -26.83 10.44
#